data_AF-A0A3M2BI27-F1
#
_entry.id   AF-A0A3M2BI27-F1
#
_cell.length_a   1.000
_cell.length_b   1.000
_cell.length_c   1.000
_cell.angle_alpha   90.00
_cell.angle_beta   90.00
_cell.angle_gamma   90.00
#
_symmetry.space_group_name_H-M   'P 1'
#
loop_
_entity.id
_entity.type
_entity.pdbx_description
1 polymer ?
#
loop_
_entity_poly.entity_id
_entity_poly.type
_entity_poly.pdbx_seq_one_letter_code
_entity_poly.pdbx_strand_id
1 'polypeptide(L)'
;LAVAWQLERGAPLGELLEADPDSTIMALGLRGDQKLTAEEEHSLQQAIVAGSVPVGAAMEVLASAGSDRQALMEWLGARIDAGLDLTLGSWTREHELALAALKALHAFSVTEWPERFRPLYVEADPSRLAAGRKIYFDEAVGCVRCHGPNGTGLPGFPPLAGSAWVLGDPRRAATIVVHGMYGPMEIPGVGHFNSAMAPLGAVFNDQQIADVLTFVRQSWGNLAPAVEPARVAQVRRHFGSAGMIPQAATVLAMFPLESDPLFPAIGPADQGQSHDAAQSSGSSMTVLIVGVVAAVAIVGIVLIVMKKRG
;
A
#
# COMPACT_ATOMS: atom_id res chain seq x y z
N LEU A 1 26.81 7.45 -6.77
CA LEU A 1 28.01 8.31 -6.92
C LEU A 1 28.32 8.63 -8.39
N ALA A 2 28.48 7.63 -9.26
CA ALA A 2 28.73 7.88 -10.69
C ALA A 2 27.61 8.69 -11.37
N VAL A 3 26.33 8.37 -11.09
CA VAL A 3 25.18 9.12 -11.62
C VAL A 3 25.12 10.55 -11.09
N ALA A 4 25.34 10.75 -9.78
CA ALA A 4 25.40 12.09 -9.18
C ALA A 4 26.47 12.97 -9.85
N TRP A 5 27.65 12.41 -10.12
CA TRP A 5 28.71 13.11 -10.84
C TRP A 5 28.34 13.45 -12.29
N GLN A 6 27.57 12.60 -12.97
CA GLN A 6 27.06 12.88 -14.32
C GLN A 6 26.03 14.02 -14.31
N LEU A 7 25.11 14.01 -13.34
CA LEU A 7 24.14 15.10 -13.12
C LEU A 7 24.84 16.44 -12.87
N GLU A 8 25.86 16.47 -12.01
CA GLU A 8 26.66 17.68 -11.75
C GLU A 8 27.34 18.24 -13.00
N ARG A 9 27.58 17.39 -14.01
CA ARG A 9 28.17 17.77 -15.31
C ARG A 9 27.14 18.06 -16.40
N GLY A 10 25.86 18.10 -16.04
CA GLY A 10 24.77 18.43 -16.96
C GLY A 10 24.39 17.29 -17.90
N ALA A 11 24.63 16.03 -17.52
CA ALA A 11 24.08 14.90 -18.27
C ALA A 11 22.53 14.98 -18.28
N PRO A 12 21.86 14.71 -19.42
CA PRO A 12 20.41 14.78 -19.51
C PRO A 12 19.74 13.81 -18.54
N LEU A 13 18.82 14.31 -17.72
CA LEU A 13 18.17 13.47 -16.71
C LEU A 13 17.40 12.30 -17.32
N GLY A 14 16.72 12.51 -18.45
CA GLY A 14 16.00 11.45 -19.15
C GLY A 14 16.88 10.24 -19.50
N GLU A 15 18.08 10.47 -20.04
CA GLU A 15 19.04 9.40 -20.38
C GLU A 15 19.50 8.64 -19.14
N LEU A 16 19.72 9.34 -18.03
CA LEU A 16 20.12 8.72 -16.77
C LEU A 16 18.99 7.89 -16.16
N LEU A 17 17.74 8.37 -16.22
CA LEU A 17 16.56 7.64 -15.76
C LEU A 17 16.32 6.37 -16.58
N GLU A 18 16.60 6.40 -17.89
CA GLU A 18 16.52 5.21 -18.74
C GLU A 18 17.64 4.19 -18.44
N ALA A 19 18.85 4.67 -18.16
CA ALA A 19 20.01 3.82 -17.94
C ALA A 19 20.06 3.18 -16.54
N ASP A 20 19.77 3.96 -15.50
CA ASP A 20 19.86 3.55 -14.10
C ASP A 20 18.84 4.35 -13.24
N PRO A 21 17.55 4.00 -13.30
CA PRO A 21 16.49 4.77 -12.65
C PRO A 21 16.69 4.87 -11.13
N ASP A 22 17.03 3.76 -10.46
CA ASP A 22 17.17 3.71 -9.00
C ASP A 22 18.32 4.62 -8.53
N SER A 23 19.50 4.50 -9.13
CA SER A 23 20.64 5.34 -8.76
C SER A 23 20.41 6.81 -9.12
N THR A 24 19.63 7.07 -10.18
CA THR A 24 19.29 8.44 -10.60
C THR A 24 18.34 9.10 -9.63
N ILE A 25 17.26 8.42 -9.21
CA ILE A 25 16.35 8.95 -8.19
C ILE A 25 17.08 9.17 -6.86
N MET A 26 17.92 8.22 -6.45
CA MET A 26 18.75 8.40 -5.25
C MET A 26 19.69 9.60 -5.38
N ALA A 27 20.35 9.77 -6.54
CA ALA A 27 21.26 10.89 -6.77
C ALA A 27 20.53 12.25 -6.74
N LEU A 28 19.31 12.33 -7.28
CA LEU A 28 18.49 13.54 -7.20
C LEU A 28 18.10 13.85 -5.75
N GLY A 29 17.69 12.85 -4.96
CA GLY A 29 17.37 13.04 -3.54
C GLY A 29 18.56 13.54 -2.71
N LEU A 30 19.79 13.22 -3.11
CA LEU A 30 21.01 13.69 -2.44
C LEU A 30 21.39 15.15 -2.77
N ARG A 31 20.72 15.81 -3.74
CA ARG A 31 20.99 17.22 -4.08
C ARG A 31 20.49 18.21 -3.02
N GLY A 32 19.75 17.74 -2.01
CA GLY A 32 19.23 18.58 -0.93
C GLY A 32 18.26 19.64 -1.46
N ASP A 33 18.51 20.90 -1.14
CA ASP A 33 17.62 22.04 -1.48
C ASP A 33 17.76 22.53 -2.94
N GLN A 34 18.61 21.90 -3.76
CA GLN A 34 18.74 22.29 -5.16
C GLN A 34 17.45 21.97 -5.93
N LYS A 35 16.90 23.00 -6.57
CA LYS A 35 15.73 22.87 -7.42
C LYS A 35 16.07 22.19 -8.75
N LEU A 36 15.14 21.36 -9.22
CA LEU A 36 15.15 20.82 -10.57
C LEU A 36 14.96 21.96 -11.58
N THR A 37 15.58 21.85 -12.73
CA THR A 37 15.22 22.64 -13.91
C THR A 37 13.88 22.17 -14.46
N ALA A 38 13.23 23.01 -15.29
CA ALA A 38 11.97 22.63 -15.94
C ALA A 38 12.10 21.36 -16.82
N GLU A 39 13.26 21.16 -17.43
CA GLU A 39 13.55 19.97 -18.25
C GLU A 39 13.72 18.71 -17.40
N GLU A 40 14.45 18.81 -16.28
CA GLU A 40 14.57 17.73 -15.30
C GLU A 40 13.19 17.37 -14.71
N GLU A 41 12.42 18.39 -14.33
CA GLU A 41 11.07 18.21 -13.78
C GLU A 41 10.16 17.50 -14.79
N HIS A 42 10.19 17.90 -16.07
CA HIS A 42 9.42 17.26 -17.13
C HIS A 42 9.86 15.80 -17.37
N SER A 43 11.17 15.55 -17.43
CA SER A 43 11.72 14.20 -17.64
C SER A 43 11.32 13.26 -16.51
N LEU A 44 11.39 13.73 -15.26
CA LEU A 44 10.99 12.96 -14.09
C LEU A 44 9.48 12.68 -14.08
N GLN A 45 8.64 13.68 -14.40
CA GLN A 45 7.18 13.50 -14.53
C GLN A 45 6.81 12.46 -15.59
N GLN A 46 7.48 12.47 -16.75
CA GLN A 46 7.26 11.48 -17.80
C GLN A 46 7.64 10.07 -17.33
N ALA A 47 8.78 9.93 -16.67
CA ALA A 47 9.25 8.65 -16.14
C ALA A 47 8.29 8.10 -15.06
N ILE A 48 7.76 8.95 -14.19
CA ILE A 48 6.75 8.58 -13.17
C ILE A 48 5.49 8.01 -13.84
N VAL A 49 4.96 8.73 -14.84
CA VAL A 49 3.74 8.32 -15.56
C VAL A 49 3.98 7.02 -16.33
N ALA A 50 5.12 6.89 -16.99
CA ALA A 50 5.52 5.68 -17.71
C ALA A 50 5.79 4.48 -16.79
N GLY A 51 6.11 4.74 -15.52
CA GLY A 51 6.52 3.72 -14.57
C GLY A 51 7.89 3.11 -14.81
N SER A 52 8.77 3.87 -15.46
CA SER A 52 10.18 3.50 -15.64
C SER A 52 11.04 3.78 -14.39
N VAL A 53 10.46 4.41 -13.36
CA VAL A 53 11.15 4.77 -12.11
C VAL A 53 10.35 4.32 -10.88
N PRO A 54 11.00 4.21 -9.71
CA PRO A 54 10.30 4.07 -8.43
C PRO A 54 9.41 5.30 -8.17
N VAL A 55 8.11 5.16 -8.42
CA VAL A 55 7.12 6.26 -8.46
C VAL A 55 7.17 7.09 -7.21
N GLY A 56 7.18 6.46 -6.04
CA GLY A 56 7.15 7.09 -4.74
C GLY A 56 8.36 7.97 -4.49
N ALA A 57 9.55 7.38 -4.56
CA ALA A 57 10.80 8.12 -4.37
C ALA A 57 10.96 9.23 -5.43
N ALA A 58 10.58 8.97 -6.67
CA ALA A 58 10.55 9.99 -7.71
C ALA A 58 9.55 11.12 -7.40
N MET A 59 8.38 10.80 -6.85
CA MET A 59 7.36 11.77 -6.46
C MET A 59 7.81 12.63 -5.26
N GLU A 60 8.57 12.05 -4.33
CA GLU A 60 9.17 12.77 -3.19
C GLU A 60 10.28 13.73 -3.66
N VAL A 61 11.12 13.31 -4.60
CA VAL A 61 12.08 14.19 -5.26
C VAL A 61 11.35 15.33 -5.97
N LEU A 62 10.30 15.03 -6.72
CA LEU A 62 9.49 16.05 -7.40
C LEU A 62 8.86 17.04 -6.41
N ALA A 63 8.35 16.55 -5.27
CA ALA A 63 7.75 17.39 -4.24
C ALA A 63 8.77 18.31 -3.54
N SER A 64 9.97 17.82 -3.26
CA SER A 64 11.00 18.59 -2.55
C SER A 64 11.76 19.54 -3.47
N ALA A 65 12.17 19.07 -4.64
CA ALA A 65 13.05 19.77 -5.57
C ALA A 65 12.30 20.45 -6.73
N GLY A 66 10.99 20.26 -6.87
CA GLY A 66 10.17 20.94 -7.88
C GLY A 66 10.33 22.46 -7.83
N SER A 67 10.49 23.07 -9.01
CA SER A 67 10.81 24.49 -9.16
C SER A 67 9.58 25.37 -9.34
N ASP A 68 8.55 24.85 -10.01
CA ASP A 68 7.26 25.52 -10.20
C ASP A 68 6.18 24.84 -9.35
N ARG A 69 5.89 25.47 -8.20
CA ARG A 69 4.90 24.96 -7.24
C ARG A 69 3.50 24.90 -7.83
N GLN A 70 3.10 25.86 -8.67
CA GLN A 70 1.74 25.88 -9.22
C GLN A 70 1.58 24.76 -10.24
N ALA A 71 2.53 24.62 -11.17
CA ALA A 71 2.52 23.55 -12.16
C ALA A 71 2.53 22.17 -11.50
N LEU A 72 3.34 21.99 -10.45
CA LEU A 72 3.37 20.76 -9.66
C LEU A 72 2.01 20.44 -9.03
N MET A 73 1.34 21.42 -8.40
CA MET A 73 0.03 21.22 -7.79
C MET A 73 -1.06 20.89 -8.82
N GLU A 74 -0.99 21.49 -10.01
CA GLU A 74 -1.89 21.15 -11.12
C GLU A 74 -1.66 19.73 -11.62
N TRP A 75 -0.40 19.34 -11.77
CA TRP A 75 0.00 18.01 -12.21
C TRP A 75 -0.41 16.92 -11.21
N LEU A 76 -0.17 17.13 -9.91
CA LEU A 76 -0.58 16.22 -8.84
C LEU A 76 -2.10 16.03 -8.83
N GLY A 77 -2.87 17.10 -8.96
CA GLY A 77 -4.32 17.04 -9.06
C GLY A 77 -4.83 16.18 -10.20
N ALA A 78 -4.25 16.34 -11.39
CA ALA A 78 -4.65 15.56 -12.56
C ALA A 78 -4.39 14.06 -12.40
N ARG A 79 -3.43 13.64 -11.56
CA ARG A 79 -3.22 12.22 -11.21
C ARG A 79 -4.27 11.72 -10.23
N ILE A 80 -4.64 12.55 -9.26
CA ILE A 80 -5.64 12.20 -8.26
C ILE A 80 -7.02 12.06 -8.91
N ASP A 81 -7.42 13.02 -9.74
CA ASP A 81 -8.71 12.98 -10.45
C ASP A 81 -8.85 11.73 -11.32
N ALA A 82 -7.75 11.32 -11.99
CA ALA A 82 -7.72 10.11 -12.80
C ALA A 82 -7.90 8.81 -11.98
N GLY A 83 -7.52 8.81 -10.70
CA GLY A 83 -7.67 7.65 -9.82
C GLY A 83 -9.01 7.61 -9.05
N LEU A 84 -9.66 8.77 -8.84
CA LEU A 84 -10.90 8.88 -8.07
C LEU A 84 -12.14 8.33 -8.80
N ASP A 85 -12.12 8.29 -10.13
CA ASP A 85 -13.25 7.84 -10.96
C ASP A 85 -13.24 6.32 -11.25
N LEU A 86 -12.35 5.56 -10.59
CA LEU A 86 -12.14 4.15 -10.89
C LEU A 86 -12.98 3.22 -10.01
N THR A 87 -13.64 2.26 -10.65
CA THR A 87 -14.55 1.31 -9.98
C THR A 87 -13.80 0.12 -9.36
N LEU A 88 -14.43 -0.47 -8.33
CA LEU A 88 -13.94 -1.52 -7.41
C LEU A 88 -13.40 -2.83 -8.04
N GLY A 89 -13.45 -3.01 -9.36
CA GLY A 89 -13.21 -4.28 -10.03
C GLY A 89 -11.75 -4.61 -10.33
N SER A 90 -10.87 -3.62 -10.39
CA SER A 90 -9.44 -3.82 -10.66
C SER A 90 -8.61 -2.65 -10.17
N TRP A 91 -7.58 -2.93 -9.39
CA TRP A 91 -6.51 -1.97 -9.10
C TRP A 91 -5.72 -1.71 -10.39
N THR A 92 -5.48 -0.44 -10.69
CA THR A 92 -4.78 -0.03 -11.92
C THR A 92 -3.64 0.92 -11.61
N ARG A 93 -2.83 1.21 -12.62
CA ARG A 93 -1.69 2.13 -12.51
C ARG A 93 -2.10 3.53 -12.07
N GLU A 94 -3.26 3.98 -12.50
CA GLU A 94 -3.83 5.28 -12.15
C GLU A 94 -4.12 5.38 -10.65
N HIS A 95 -4.48 4.27 -9.99
CA HIS A 95 -4.63 4.24 -8.54
C HIS A 95 -3.30 4.46 -7.82
N GLU A 96 -2.22 3.85 -8.31
CA GLU A 96 -0.86 4.02 -7.75
C GLU A 96 -0.38 5.45 -7.88
N LEU A 97 -0.57 6.05 -9.07
CA LEU A 97 -0.21 7.44 -9.34
C LEU A 97 -1.02 8.41 -8.48
N ALA A 98 -2.32 8.17 -8.32
CA ALA A 98 -3.18 8.97 -7.44
C ALA A 98 -2.71 8.89 -5.98
N LEU A 99 -2.38 7.70 -5.48
CA LEU A 99 -1.89 7.54 -4.10
C LEU A 99 -0.52 8.20 -3.89
N ALA A 100 0.41 8.04 -4.82
CA ALA A 100 1.71 8.70 -4.77
C ALA A 100 1.56 10.23 -4.84
N ALA A 101 0.65 10.74 -5.67
CA ALA A 101 0.36 12.16 -5.76
C ALA A 101 -0.24 12.71 -4.46
N LEU A 102 -1.17 11.99 -3.82
CA LEU A 102 -1.69 12.33 -2.50
C LEU A 102 -0.58 12.38 -1.45
N LYS A 103 0.34 11.41 -1.45
CA LYS A 103 1.49 11.41 -0.54
C LYS A 103 2.42 12.59 -0.77
N ALA A 104 2.72 12.91 -2.01
CA ALA A 104 3.55 14.07 -2.36
C ALA A 104 2.90 15.39 -1.96
N LEU A 105 1.56 15.50 -2.03
CA LEU A 105 0.85 16.66 -1.49
C LEU A 105 1.12 16.84 0.02
N HIS A 106 1.30 15.76 0.78
CA HIS A 106 1.61 15.84 2.23
C HIS A 106 3.02 16.34 2.54
N ALA A 107 3.93 16.41 1.57
CA ALA A 107 5.21 17.12 1.75
C ALA A 107 5.01 18.65 1.88
N PHE A 108 3.82 19.17 1.57
CA PHE A 108 3.45 20.57 1.68
C PHE A 108 2.49 20.81 2.84
N SER A 109 2.55 21.97 3.49
CA SER A 109 1.59 22.31 4.54
C SER A 109 0.17 22.34 3.97
N VAL A 110 -0.79 21.71 4.66
CA VAL A 110 -2.22 21.66 4.27
C VAL A 110 -2.81 23.07 4.12
N THR A 111 -2.28 24.06 4.84
CA THR A 111 -2.70 25.47 4.72
C THR A 111 -2.32 26.10 3.38
N GLU A 112 -1.38 25.49 2.66
CA GLU A 112 -0.89 25.95 1.36
C GLU A 112 -1.49 25.16 0.20
N TRP A 113 -2.40 24.21 0.48
CA TRP A 113 -3.06 23.43 -0.56
C TRP A 113 -4.12 24.26 -1.27
N PRO A 114 -4.26 24.13 -2.60
CA PRO A 114 -5.46 24.59 -3.29
C PRO A 114 -6.74 24.06 -2.64
N GLU A 115 -7.77 24.90 -2.50
CA GLU A 115 -9.03 24.56 -1.81
C GLU A 115 -9.67 23.26 -2.32
N ARG A 116 -9.53 22.98 -3.62
CA ARG A 116 -10.02 21.75 -4.25
C ARG A 116 -9.40 20.45 -3.70
N PHE A 117 -8.21 20.51 -3.09
CA PHE A 117 -7.50 19.34 -2.56
C PHE A 117 -7.65 19.14 -1.05
N ARG A 118 -8.14 20.15 -0.32
CA ARG A 118 -8.43 20.03 1.12
C ARG A 118 -9.28 18.81 1.49
N PRO A 119 -10.26 18.36 0.69
CA PRO A 119 -11.06 17.17 1.00
C PRO A 119 -10.32 15.84 0.83
N LEU A 120 -9.13 15.81 0.22
CA LEU A 120 -8.42 14.58 -0.15
C LEU A 120 -7.49 14.05 0.96
N TYR A 121 -7.04 14.92 1.86
CA TYR A 121 -6.46 14.57 3.16
C TYR A 121 -7.37 15.15 4.23
N VAL A 122 -8.38 14.37 4.58
CA VAL A 122 -9.15 14.66 5.79
C VAL A 122 -8.27 14.19 6.96
N GLU A 123 -7.54 15.13 7.56
CA GLU A 123 -7.16 14.97 8.97
C GLU A 123 -8.45 14.59 9.69
N ALA A 124 -8.46 13.38 10.24
CA ALA A 124 -9.71 12.84 10.74
C ALA A 124 -10.22 13.77 11.83
N ASP A 125 -11.54 13.99 11.84
CA ASP A 125 -12.19 14.78 12.89
C ASP A 125 -11.59 14.38 14.25
N PRO A 126 -11.09 15.33 15.07
CA PRO A 126 -10.47 15.02 16.35
C PRO A 126 -11.31 14.09 17.23
N SER A 127 -12.64 14.14 17.10
CA SER A 127 -13.55 13.22 17.77
C SER A 127 -13.42 11.76 17.30
N ARG A 128 -13.21 11.53 15.99
CA ARG A 128 -12.94 10.21 15.42
C ARG A 128 -11.57 9.68 15.84
N LEU A 129 -10.54 10.54 15.87
CA LEU A 129 -9.23 10.16 16.39
C LEU A 129 -9.30 9.79 17.88
N ALA A 130 -10.03 10.56 18.69
CA ALA A 130 -10.23 10.26 20.10
C ALA A 130 -11.02 8.95 20.31
N ALA A 131 -12.08 8.72 19.52
CA ALA A 131 -12.86 7.48 19.56
C ALA A 131 -12.01 6.27 19.15
N GLY A 132 -11.26 6.38 18.05
CA GLY A 132 -10.34 5.36 17.58
C GLY A 132 -9.24 5.04 18.59
N ARG A 133 -8.65 6.07 19.23
CA ARG A 133 -7.69 5.91 20.31
C ARG A 133 -8.28 5.14 21.48
N LYS A 134 -9.50 5.45 21.90
CA LYS A 134 -10.17 4.72 23.00
C LYS A 134 -10.32 3.23 22.68
N ILE A 135 -10.69 2.89 21.44
CA ILE A 135 -10.82 1.50 20.99
C ILE A 135 -9.44 0.82 20.93
N TYR A 136 -8.44 1.51 20.40
CA TYR A 136 -7.07 0.99 20.32
C TYR A 136 -6.53 0.57 21.69
N PHE A 137 -6.74 1.43 22.69
CA PHE A 137 -6.28 1.25 24.05
C PHE A 137 -7.26 0.48 24.96
N ASP A 138 -8.33 -0.10 24.41
CA ASP A 138 -9.23 -0.93 25.20
C ASP A 138 -8.50 -2.18 25.74
N GLU A 139 -8.54 -2.39 27.05
CA GLU A 139 -7.76 -3.45 27.70
C GLU A 139 -8.39 -4.84 27.59
N ALA A 140 -9.66 -4.94 27.20
CA ALA A 140 -10.35 -6.22 27.06
C ALA A 140 -10.21 -6.76 25.63
N VAL A 141 -10.42 -5.91 24.64
CA VAL A 141 -10.54 -6.29 23.21
C VAL A 141 -9.78 -5.38 22.27
N GLY A 142 -9.06 -4.37 22.79
CA GLY A 142 -8.33 -3.39 21.99
C GLY A 142 -7.03 -3.92 21.38
N CYS A 143 -6.55 -3.15 20.40
CA CYS A 143 -5.40 -3.49 19.57
C CYS A 143 -4.06 -3.42 20.32
N VAL A 144 -3.98 -2.59 21.36
CA VAL A 144 -2.75 -2.29 22.13
C VAL A 144 -2.11 -3.54 22.73
N ARG A 145 -2.92 -4.55 23.07
CA ARG A 145 -2.44 -5.78 23.72
C ARG A 145 -1.47 -6.60 22.87
N CYS A 146 -1.63 -6.51 21.55
CA CYS A 146 -0.80 -7.25 20.59
C CYS A 146 0.14 -6.30 19.84
N HIS A 147 -0.34 -5.12 19.45
CA HIS A 147 0.43 -4.17 18.64
C HIS A 147 1.24 -3.15 19.47
N GLY A 148 1.08 -3.17 20.79
CA GLY A 148 1.79 -2.29 21.71
C GLY A 148 1.26 -0.84 21.72
N PRO A 149 1.64 -0.02 22.71
CA PRO A 149 1.17 1.37 22.84
C PRO A 149 1.61 2.28 21.68
N ASN A 150 2.74 1.94 21.05
CA ASN A 150 3.33 2.72 19.96
C ASN A 150 3.13 2.07 18.58
N GLY A 151 2.29 1.02 18.49
CA GLY A 151 2.07 0.32 17.22
C GLY A 151 3.31 -0.39 16.67
N THR A 152 4.37 -0.57 17.47
CA THR A 152 5.62 -1.22 17.05
C THR A 152 5.54 -2.74 17.04
N GLY A 153 4.41 -3.32 17.46
CA GLY A 153 4.28 -4.75 17.65
C GLY A 153 4.92 -5.23 18.95
N LEU A 154 4.85 -6.54 19.15
CA LEU A 154 5.47 -7.31 20.23
C LEU A 154 6.09 -8.57 19.61
N PRO A 155 6.95 -9.34 20.31
CA PRO A 155 7.46 -10.60 19.76
C PRO A 155 6.33 -11.51 19.23
N GLY A 156 6.38 -11.83 17.94
CA GLY A 156 5.35 -12.59 17.24
C GLY A 156 4.16 -11.78 16.70
N PHE A 157 3.98 -10.52 17.09
CA PHE A 157 2.91 -9.65 16.61
C PHE A 157 3.45 -8.50 15.75
N PRO A 158 2.90 -8.29 14.54
CA PRO A 158 3.46 -7.34 13.59
C PRO A 158 3.30 -5.87 14.02
N PRO A 159 4.21 -4.98 13.60
CA PRO A 159 4.00 -3.54 13.73
C PRO A 159 2.85 -3.04 12.85
N LEU A 160 2.18 -2.00 13.33
CA LEU A 160 1.23 -1.15 12.61
C LEU A 160 1.86 0.18 12.19
N ALA A 161 2.82 0.69 12.97
CA ALA A 161 3.61 1.86 12.62
C ALA A 161 4.46 1.56 11.38
N GLY A 162 4.38 2.40 10.35
CA GLY A 162 5.08 2.23 9.08
C GLY A 162 4.69 0.95 8.31
N SER A 163 3.58 0.30 8.64
CA SER A 163 3.26 -0.99 8.03
C SER A 163 2.52 -0.83 6.70
N ALA A 164 3.11 -1.31 5.60
CA ALA A 164 2.46 -1.34 4.28
C ALA A 164 1.09 -2.04 4.31
N TRP A 165 0.94 -3.04 5.18
CA TRP A 165 -0.33 -3.75 5.38
C TRP A 165 -1.48 -2.85 5.83
N VAL A 166 -1.17 -1.76 6.53
CA VAL A 166 -2.15 -0.83 7.09
C VAL A 166 -2.24 0.46 6.30
N LEU A 167 -1.15 0.93 5.71
CA LEU A 167 -1.06 2.27 5.12
C LEU A 167 -1.49 2.33 3.65
N GLY A 168 -1.49 1.20 2.96
CA GLY A 168 -2.03 1.06 1.60
C GLY A 168 -3.56 1.02 1.56
N ASP A 169 -4.12 0.13 0.75
CA ASP A 169 -5.57 -0.04 0.60
C ASP A 169 -6.28 -0.23 1.97
N PRO A 170 -7.17 0.69 2.38
CA PRO A 170 -7.85 0.60 3.68
C PRO A 170 -8.75 -0.64 3.80
N ARG A 171 -9.15 -1.26 2.68
CA ARG A 171 -9.92 -2.52 2.67
C ARG A 171 -9.11 -3.69 3.20
N ARG A 172 -7.78 -3.69 3.02
CA ARG A 172 -6.89 -4.74 3.57
C ARG A 172 -6.97 -4.76 5.08
N ALA A 173 -6.66 -3.63 5.72
CA ALA A 173 -6.72 -3.50 7.18
C ALA A 173 -8.15 -3.72 7.71
N ALA A 174 -9.18 -3.20 7.02
CA ALA A 174 -10.58 -3.45 7.39
C ALA A 174 -10.95 -4.94 7.30
N THR A 175 -10.48 -5.66 6.30
CA THR A 175 -10.72 -7.12 6.16
C THR A 175 -10.10 -7.88 7.32
N ILE A 176 -8.86 -7.55 7.68
CA ILE A 176 -8.15 -8.17 8.79
C ILE A 176 -8.86 -7.89 10.13
N VAL A 177 -9.33 -6.66 10.37
CA VAL A 177 -10.05 -6.34 11.62
C VAL A 177 -11.43 -7.02 11.66
N VAL A 178 -12.19 -6.99 10.56
CA VAL A 178 -13.55 -7.55 10.54
C VAL A 178 -13.52 -9.07 10.62
N HIS A 179 -12.66 -9.72 9.82
CA HIS A 179 -12.69 -11.17 9.58
C HIS A 179 -11.51 -11.92 10.19
N GLY A 180 -10.56 -11.22 10.81
CA GLY A 180 -9.33 -11.80 11.31
C GLY A 180 -8.34 -12.11 10.18
N MET A 181 -7.22 -12.73 10.55
CA MET A 181 -6.24 -13.24 9.59
C MET A 181 -5.39 -14.32 10.24
N TYR A 182 -4.91 -15.30 9.48
CA TYR A 182 -3.89 -16.26 9.96
C TYR A 182 -2.90 -16.63 8.85
N GLY A 183 -1.84 -17.35 9.21
CA GLY A 183 -0.86 -17.86 8.25
C GLY A 183 0.32 -16.92 8.03
N PRO A 184 1.29 -17.35 7.20
CA PRO A 184 2.55 -16.65 7.03
C PRO A 184 2.34 -15.30 6.33
N MET A 185 2.98 -14.26 6.84
CA MET A 185 2.96 -12.92 6.30
C MET A 185 4.35 -12.29 6.36
N GLU A 186 4.62 -11.43 5.37
CA GLU A 186 5.85 -10.67 5.27
C GLU A 186 5.57 -9.19 5.42
N ILE A 187 6.39 -8.51 6.22
CA ILE A 187 6.42 -7.05 6.25
C ILE A 187 7.78 -6.61 5.71
N PRO A 188 7.81 -5.93 4.54
CA PRO A 188 9.05 -5.44 3.94
C PRO A 188 9.90 -4.66 4.94
N GLY A 189 11.18 -5.02 5.04
CA GLY A 189 12.14 -4.39 5.95
C GLY A 189 11.97 -4.73 7.44
N VAL A 190 10.92 -5.44 7.85
CA VAL A 190 10.70 -5.85 9.25
C VAL A 190 10.96 -7.35 9.44
N GLY A 191 10.38 -8.19 8.58
CA GLY A 191 10.54 -9.64 8.65
C GLY A 191 9.23 -10.44 8.61
N HIS A 192 9.35 -11.70 9.01
CA HIS A 192 8.36 -12.76 8.81
C HIS A 192 7.49 -12.94 10.07
N PHE A 193 6.17 -13.07 9.90
CA PHE A 193 5.22 -13.33 10.99
C PHE A 193 4.25 -14.46 10.62
N ASN A 194 3.73 -15.17 11.61
CA ASN A 194 2.77 -16.27 11.40
C ASN A 194 1.71 -16.35 12.51
N SER A 195 1.49 -15.24 13.21
CA SER A 195 0.46 -15.16 14.26
C SER A 195 -0.93 -15.02 13.67
N ALA A 196 -1.93 -15.50 14.40
CA ALA A 196 -3.33 -15.30 14.05
C ALA A 196 -3.91 -14.07 14.76
N MET A 197 -4.66 -13.26 14.01
CA MET A 197 -5.50 -12.20 14.53
C MET A 197 -6.96 -12.67 14.51
N ALA A 198 -7.61 -12.64 15.67
CA ALA A 198 -9.02 -13.00 15.79
C ALA A 198 -9.93 -12.00 15.05
N PRO A 199 -11.08 -12.43 14.50
CA PRO A 199 -12.07 -11.54 13.92
C PRO A 199 -12.68 -10.64 14.99
N LEU A 200 -12.69 -9.33 14.75
CA LEU A 200 -13.29 -8.33 15.64
C LEU A 200 -14.57 -7.72 15.06
N GLY A 201 -15.02 -8.18 13.88
CA GLY A 201 -16.24 -7.69 13.25
C GLY A 201 -17.50 -7.91 14.08
N ALA A 202 -17.56 -8.95 14.91
CA ALA A 202 -18.69 -9.18 15.82
C ALA A 202 -18.63 -8.31 17.09
N VAL A 203 -17.45 -7.79 17.42
CA VAL A 203 -17.19 -6.98 18.63
C VAL A 203 -17.42 -5.50 18.34
N PHE A 204 -16.94 -5.03 17.18
CA PHE A 204 -17.01 -3.62 16.78
C PHE A 204 -17.90 -3.42 15.55
N ASN A 205 -18.70 -2.37 15.59
CA ASN A 205 -19.50 -1.93 14.44
C ASN A 205 -18.63 -1.22 13.38
N ASP A 206 -19.23 -0.89 12.25
CA ASP A 206 -18.50 -0.30 11.11
C ASP A 206 -17.87 1.06 11.42
N GLN A 207 -18.52 1.90 12.23
CA GLN A 207 -17.99 3.18 12.67
C GLN A 207 -16.78 2.98 13.60
N GLN A 208 -16.89 2.09 14.58
CA GLN A 208 -15.83 1.82 15.55
C GLN A 208 -14.56 1.27 14.86
N ILE A 209 -14.73 0.35 13.90
CA ILE A 209 -13.62 -0.18 13.11
C ILE A 209 -13.00 0.92 12.24
N ALA A 210 -13.83 1.75 11.60
CA ALA A 210 -13.37 2.88 10.81
C ALA A 210 -12.55 3.87 11.65
N ASP A 211 -12.99 4.17 12.87
CA ASP A 211 -12.32 5.12 13.76
C ASP A 211 -10.98 4.57 14.28
N VAL A 212 -10.92 3.30 14.70
CA VAL A 212 -9.65 2.71 15.17
C VAL A 212 -8.63 2.57 14.04
N LEU A 213 -9.07 2.19 12.83
CA LEU A 213 -8.18 2.14 11.66
C LEU A 213 -7.69 3.53 11.27
N THR A 214 -8.55 4.54 11.37
CA THR A 214 -8.18 5.93 11.14
C THR A 214 -7.13 6.40 12.14
N PHE A 215 -7.34 6.13 13.43
CA PHE A 215 -6.36 6.43 14.47
C PHE A 215 -5.01 5.76 14.18
N VAL A 216 -4.99 4.47 13.85
CA VAL A 216 -3.76 3.76 13.50
C VAL A 216 -3.07 4.37 12.28
N ARG A 217 -3.84 4.71 11.23
CA ARG A 217 -3.33 5.27 9.97
C ARG A 217 -2.81 6.71 10.07
N GLN A 218 -3.10 7.40 11.17
CA GLN A 218 -2.67 8.78 11.45
C GLN A 218 -1.83 8.90 12.73
N SER A 219 -1.37 7.77 13.30
CA SER A 219 -0.54 7.72 14.51
C SER A 219 0.90 7.30 14.20
N TRP A 220 1.83 7.65 15.09
CA TRP A 220 3.23 7.19 15.04
C TRP A 220 3.96 7.52 13.72
N GLY A 221 3.62 8.66 13.11
CA GLY A 221 4.18 9.07 11.82
C GLY A 221 3.53 8.36 10.62
N ASN A 222 2.50 7.55 10.84
CA ASN A 222 1.67 7.04 9.75
C ASN A 222 0.93 8.19 9.07
N LEU A 223 1.00 8.19 7.74
CA LEU A 223 0.35 9.20 6.90
C LEU A 223 -0.53 8.49 5.87
N ALA A 224 -1.74 8.13 6.30
CA ALA A 224 -2.72 7.56 5.39
C ALA A 224 -4.13 8.11 5.67
N PRO A 225 -4.98 8.25 4.62
CA PRO A 225 -6.32 8.82 4.78
C PRO A 225 -7.19 8.08 5.80
N ALA A 226 -8.14 8.81 6.38
CA ALA A 226 -9.16 8.24 7.25
C ALA A 226 -9.92 7.11 6.54
N VAL A 227 -10.34 6.11 7.32
CA VAL A 227 -11.18 5.01 6.84
C VAL A 227 -12.63 5.41 7.04
N GLU A 228 -13.44 5.31 5.99
CA GLU A 228 -14.87 5.62 6.09
C GLU A 228 -15.70 4.41 6.56
N PRO A 229 -16.73 4.61 7.41
CA PRO A 229 -17.60 3.53 7.89
C PRO A 229 -18.26 2.74 6.76
N ALA A 230 -18.66 3.44 5.68
CA ALA A 230 -19.24 2.81 4.50
C ALA A 230 -18.28 1.80 3.84
N ARG A 231 -16.97 2.04 3.93
CA ARG A 231 -15.94 1.13 3.43
C ARG A 231 -15.87 -0.15 4.27
N VAL A 232 -15.94 -0.02 5.59
CA VAL A 232 -15.98 -1.18 6.50
C VAL A 232 -17.26 -2.00 6.28
N ALA A 233 -18.40 -1.33 6.15
CA ALA A 233 -19.68 -1.97 5.86
C ALA A 233 -19.63 -2.77 4.55
N GLN A 234 -18.93 -2.25 3.53
CA GLN A 234 -18.70 -2.96 2.27
C GLN A 234 -17.89 -4.24 2.47
N VAL A 235 -16.75 -4.17 3.18
CA VAL A 235 -15.91 -5.33 3.50
C VAL A 235 -16.69 -6.39 4.28
N ARG A 236 -17.50 -5.97 5.24
CA ARG A 236 -18.35 -6.86 6.02
C ARG A 236 -19.34 -7.65 5.16
N ARG A 237 -19.93 -7.01 4.15
CA ARG A 237 -20.86 -7.67 3.21
C ARG A 237 -20.14 -8.59 2.21
N HIS A 238 -18.96 -8.18 1.73
CA HIS A 238 -18.28 -8.84 0.62
C HIS A 238 -17.80 -10.26 0.95
N PHE A 239 -17.38 -10.51 2.20
CA PHE A 239 -16.89 -11.83 2.60
C PHE A 239 -17.98 -12.79 3.08
N GLY A 240 -19.24 -12.34 3.16
CA GLY A 240 -20.36 -13.15 3.64
C GLY A 240 -20.15 -13.68 5.07
N SER A 241 -21.20 -14.24 5.68
CA SER A 241 -21.15 -14.89 6.99
C SER A 241 -20.38 -16.22 7.01
N ALA A 242 -19.50 -16.46 6.04
CA ALA A 242 -18.58 -17.58 6.05
C ALA A 242 -17.56 -17.31 7.16
N GLY A 243 -17.80 -17.85 8.36
CA GLY A 243 -16.94 -17.71 9.55
C GLY A 243 -15.55 -18.34 9.42
N MET A 244 -14.94 -18.26 8.24
CA MET A 244 -13.57 -18.66 7.97
C MET A 244 -12.69 -17.42 8.04
N ILE A 245 -11.80 -17.41 9.03
CA ILE A 245 -10.72 -16.41 9.12
C ILE A 245 -9.86 -16.59 7.86
N PRO A 246 -9.57 -15.55 7.06
CA PRO A 246 -8.80 -15.69 5.83
C PRO A 246 -7.30 -15.90 6.11
N GLN A 247 -6.61 -16.59 5.20
CA GLN A 247 -5.15 -16.60 5.23
C GLN A 247 -4.60 -15.25 4.79
N ALA A 248 -3.41 -14.88 5.29
CA ALA A 248 -2.69 -13.67 4.85
C ALA A 248 -2.52 -13.63 3.32
N ALA A 249 -2.19 -14.76 2.69
CA ALA A 249 -2.11 -14.87 1.24
C ALA A 249 -3.46 -14.61 0.53
N THR A 250 -4.58 -15.05 1.13
CA THR A 250 -5.93 -14.76 0.61
C THR A 250 -6.24 -13.27 0.69
N VAL A 251 -5.89 -12.62 1.80
CA VAL A 251 -6.05 -11.16 1.94
C VAL A 251 -5.22 -10.42 0.89
N LEU A 252 -3.97 -10.82 0.67
CA LEU A 252 -3.11 -10.21 -0.35
C LEU A 252 -3.56 -10.49 -1.78
N ALA A 253 -4.14 -11.66 -2.07
CA ALA A 253 -4.70 -11.93 -3.39
C ALA A 253 -5.86 -10.98 -3.73
N MET A 254 -6.60 -10.52 -2.72
CA MET A 254 -7.71 -9.59 -2.88
C MET A 254 -7.27 -8.12 -2.78
N PHE A 255 -6.33 -7.83 -1.90
CA PHE A 255 -5.78 -6.50 -1.64
C PHE A 255 -4.24 -6.55 -1.62
N PRO A 256 -3.60 -6.66 -2.80
CA PRO A 256 -2.15 -6.80 -2.91
C PRO A 256 -1.41 -5.65 -2.23
N LEU A 257 -0.22 -5.94 -1.68
CA LEU A 257 0.69 -4.87 -1.29
C LEU A 257 1.02 -4.03 -2.53
N GLU A 258 1.11 -2.73 -2.33
CA GLU A 258 1.56 -1.80 -3.35
C GLU A 258 3.00 -2.14 -3.74
N SER A 259 3.34 -2.06 -5.03
CA SER A 259 4.66 -2.45 -5.55
C SER A 259 5.80 -1.52 -5.13
N ASP A 260 5.49 -0.44 -4.43
CA ASP A 260 6.43 0.61 -4.04
C ASP A 260 6.79 0.51 -2.55
N PRO A 261 8.07 0.31 -2.20
CA PRO A 261 8.56 0.15 -0.83
C PRO A 261 8.57 1.46 -0.01
N LEU A 262 7.69 2.43 -0.32
CA LEU A 262 7.46 3.69 0.41
C LEU A 262 7.22 3.57 1.93
N PHE A 263 7.29 2.38 2.49
CA PHE A 263 7.33 2.13 3.90
C PHE A 263 8.57 1.27 4.25
N PRO A 264 9.78 1.85 4.24
CA PRO A 264 10.89 1.20 4.91
C PRO A 264 10.54 1.14 6.40
N ALA A 265 10.68 -0.05 6.98
CA ALA A 265 10.63 -0.24 8.43
C ALA A 265 11.52 0.82 9.10
N ILE A 266 10.95 1.66 9.96
CA ILE A 266 11.76 2.41 10.91
C ILE A 266 12.14 1.42 12.01
N GLY A 267 13.25 0.70 11.81
CA GLY A 267 13.93 -0.08 12.84
C GLY A 267 15.29 0.55 13.17
N PRO A 268 15.72 0.55 14.44
CA PRO A 268 16.93 1.24 14.86
C PRO A 268 18.19 0.58 14.27
N ALA A 269 19.21 1.41 14.10
CA ALA A 269 20.54 1.05 13.61
C ALA A 269 21.09 -0.25 14.22
N ASP A 270 21.76 -1.04 13.37
CA ASP A 270 22.87 -1.96 13.63
C ASP A 270 22.88 -2.66 15.01
N GLN A 271 22.66 -3.99 15.03
CA GLN A 271 23.62 -4.97 15.61
C GLN A 271 23.38 -6.39 15.05
N GLY A 272 24.37 -6.91 14.34
CA GLY A 272 24.95 -8.22 14.66
C GLY A 272 24.33 -9.51 14.09
N GLN A 273 25.11 -10.12 13.19
CA GLN A 273 25.35 -11.56 13.04
C GLN A 273 24.36 -12.40 12.21
N SER A 274 24.79 -12.65 10.97
CA SER A 274 24.47 -13.84 10.20
C SER A 274 24.96 -15.10 10.94
N HIS A 275 24.06 -16.05 11.20
CA HIS A 275 24.44 -17.43 11.44
C HIS A 275 23.91 -18.32 10.31
N ASP A 276 24.88 -18.90 9.61
CA ASP A 276 24.75 -19.93 8.60
C ASP A 276 23.93 -21.13 9.08
N ALA A 277 23.08 -21.65 8.19
CA ALA A 277 22.79 -23.08 8.11
C ALA A 277 22.25 -23.42 6.71
N ALA A 278 23.17 -23.55 5.75
CA ALA A 278 22.97 -24.40 4.58
C ALA A 278 23.32 -25.85 4.95
N GLN A 279 22.40 -26.79 4.71
CA GLN A 279 22.63 -28.20 4.35
C GLN A 279 21.26 -28.89 4.21
N SER A 280 20.83 -29.18 2.97
CA SER A 280 20.86 -30.51 2.30
C SER A 280 19.76 -31.44 2.84
N SER A 281 18.97 -32.21 2.08
CA SER A 281 19.12 -32.88 0.79
C SER A 281 17.80 -33.60 0.44
N GLY A 282 17.59 -33.97 -0.82
CA GLY A 282 16.78 -35.14 -1.19
C GLY A 282 15.54 -34.90 -2.08
N SER A 283 15.72 -34.92 -3.41
CA SER A 283 15.21 -35.95 -4.36
C SER A 283 13.73 -35.83 -4.73
N SER A 284 13.35 -35.32 -5.91
CA SER A 284 13.36 -35.92 -7.26
C SER A 284 12.01 -36.51 -7.68
N MET A 285 11.53 -36.02 -8.84
CA MET A 285 10.63 -36.65 -9.81
C MET A 285 9.25 -37.15 -9.36
N THR A 286 8.19 -36.48 -9.84
CA THR A 286 7.18 -37.13 -10.71
C THR A 286 6.45 -36.06 -11.54
N VAL A 287 6.69 -36.06 -12.84
CA VAL A 287 5.87 -35.41 -13.87
C VAL A 287 5.23 -36.53 -14.67
N LEU A 288 3.90 -36.60 -14.74
CA LEU A 288 3.09 -36.90 -15.95
C LEU A 288 1.63 -37.27 -15.64
N ILE A 289 0.74 -36.80 -16.54
CA ILE A 289 -0.66 -37.22 -16.85
C ILE A 289 -1.71 -36.76 -15.81
N VAL A 290 -2.72 -35.93 -16.09
CA VAL A 290 -3.79 -36.09 -17.09
C VAL A 290 -4.39 -34.73 -17.48
N GLY A 291 -4.11 -34.28 -18.70
CA GLY A 291 -5.09 -33.53 -19.50
C GLY A 291 -5.78 -34.53 -20.42
N VAL A 292 -7.12 -34.59 -20.38
CA VAL A 292 -8.03 -35.06 -21.47
C VAL A 292 -9.52 -35.09 -21.06
N VAL A 293 -9.94 -34.92 -19.80
CA VAL A 293 -11.37 -35.13 -19.44
C VAL A 293 -12.30 -33.91 -19.64
N ALA A 294 -11.80 -32.70 -19.92
CA ALA A 294 -12.66 -31.51 -20.01
C ALA A 294 -13.35 -31.24 -21.37
N ALA A 295 -13.05 -32.01 -22.42
CA ALA A 295 -13.57 -31.74 -23.77
C ALA A 295 -14.88 -32.50 -24.13
N VAL A 296 -15.31 -33.48 -23.33
CA VAL A 296 -16.51 -34.29 -23.62
C VAL A 296 -17.77 -33.74 -22.92
N ALA A 297 -17.62 -32.89 -21.90
CA ALA A 297 -18.77 -32.33 -21.15
C ALA A 297 -19.46 -31.15 -21.86
N ILE A 298 -18.77 -30.44 -22.76
CA ILE A 298 -19.29 -29.21 -23.38
C ILE A 298 -20.17 -29.51 -24.60
N VAL A 299 -19.93 -30.60 -25.32
CA VAL A 299 -20.76 -31.00 -26.48
C VAL A 299 -22.12 -31.59 -26.05
N GLY A 300 -22.19 -32.23 -24.89
CA GLY A 300 -23.44 -32.83 -24.38
C GLY A 300 -24.49 -31.81 -23.92
N ILE A 301 -24.07 -30.66 -23.41
CA ILE A 301 -24.99 -29.63 -22.88
C ILE A 301 -25.61 -28.81 -24.02
N VAL A 302 -24.88 -28.58 -25.12
CA VAL A 302 -25.37 -27.81 -26.28
C VAL A 302 -26.48 -28.58 -27.03
N LEU A 303 -26.41 -29.91 -27.11
CA LEU A 303 -27.45 -30.72 -27.77
C LEU A 303 -28.75 -30.83 -26.96
N ILE A 304 -28.69 -30.71 -25.63
CA ILE A 304 -29.88 -30.76 -24.77
C ILE A 304 -30.67 -29.44 -24.82
N VAL A 305 -30.00 -28.30 -25.02
CA VAL A 305 -30.66 -26.99 -25.12
C VAL A 305 -31.37 -26.79 -26.47
N MET A 306 -30.86 -27.39 -27.55
CA MET A 306 -31.48 -27.25 -28.88
C MET A 306 -32.74 -28.10 -29.07
N LYS A 307 -32.96 -29.16 -28.27
CA LYS A 307 -34.17 -30.02 -28.36
C LYS A 307 -35.39 -29.46 -27.62
N LYS A 308 -35.24 -28.41 -26.80
CA LYS A 308 -36.32 -27.86 -25.96
C LYS A 308 -36.95 -26.57 -26.49
N ARG A 309 -36.61 -26.15 -27.72
CA ARG A 309 -37.14 -24.93 -28.38
C ARG A 309 -37.72 -25.19 -29.78
N GLY A 310 -38.19 -26.40 -30.05
CA GLY A 310 -38.99 -26.75 -31.23
C GLY A 310 -40.34 -27.29 -30.82
#